data_AF-A0A2Z4J951-F1
#
_entry.id   AF-A0A2Z4J951-F1
#
_cell.length_a   1.000
_cell.length_b   1.000
_cell.length_c   1.000
_cell.angle_alpha   90.00
_cell.angle_beta   90.00
_cell.angle_gamma   90.00
#
_symmetry.space_group_name_H-M   'P 1'
#
loop_
_entity.id
_entity.type
_entity.pdbx_description
1 polymer ?
#
loop_
_entity_poly.entity_id
_entity_poly.type
_entity_poly.pdbx_seq_one_letter_code
_entity_poly.pdbx_strand_id
1 'polypeptide(L)'
;MLAAANPLRGLASDAAYVRSVIKRVSGSVVLVGHSCGGAVISSAAADVPQVKALVHIAAFAPDKGESALGLSGKFPGSTLGPTLNQVPFQPPPTEQRRRAAVLRRRAPWPAPSGCRAARPPRRWCSAQPV
;
A
#
# COMPACT_ATOMS: atom_id res chain seq x y z
N MET A 1 12.50 -16.87 -5.44
CA MET A 1 11.43 -15.88 -5.15
C MET A 1 11.25 -15.83 -3.65
N LEU A 2 11.20 -14.64 -3.05
CA LEU A 2 10.97 -14.47 -1.60
C LEU A 2 9.52 -14.02 -1.36
N ALA A 3 8.80 -14.73 -0.50
CA ALA A 3 7.45 -14.36 -0.08
C ALA A 3 7.51 -13.69 1.30
N ALA A 4 7.70 -12.37 1.32
CA ALA A 4 7.70 -11.62 2.57
C ALA A 4 6.29 -11.56 3.16
N ALA A 5 6.14 -11.89 4.45
CA ALA A 5 4.88 -11.76 5.16
C ALA A 5 4.36 -10.31 5.14
N ASN A 6 3.05 -10.14 4.93
CA ASN A 6 2.37 -8.85 5.11
C ASN A 6 1.42 -8.96 6.31
N PRO A 7 1.89 -8.64 7.54
CA PRO A 7 1.15 -8.95 8.76
C PRO A 7 -0.01 -7.99 9.04
N LEU A 8 -0.26 -7.00 8.16
CA LEU A 8 -1.35 -6.02 8.25
C LEU A 8 -1.35 -5.25 9.58
N ARG A 9 -0.17 -4.95 10.11
CA ARG A 9 0.00 -4.20 11.37
C ARG A 9 0.02 -2.69 11.15
N GLY A 10 0.15 -2.27 9.90
CA GLY A 10 0.07 -0.89 9.49
C GLY A 10 0.99 -0.63 8.30
N LEU A 11 0.55 0.23 7.39
CA LEU A 11 1.27 0.48 6.14
C LEU A 11 2.75 0.85 6.36
N ALA A 12 3.03 1.71 7.34
CA ALA A 12 4.40 2.15 7.64
C ALA A 12 5.27 1.01 8.22
N SER A 13 4.74 0.24 9.16
CA SER A 13 5.48 -0.89 9.77
C SER A 13 5.70 -2.01 8.77
N ASP A 14 4.69 -2.33 7.97
CA ASP A 14 4.75 -3.42 6.99
C ASP A 14 5.71 -3.06 5.85
N ALA A 15 5.72 -1.79 5.40
CA ALA A 15 6.69 -1.30 4.43
C ALA A 15 8.13 -1.28 4.98
N ALA A 16 8.32 -0.91 6.24
CA ALA A 16 9.63 -0.97 6.90
C ALA A 16 10.14 -2.42 6.99
N TYR A 17 9.26 -3.37 7.31
CA TYR A 17 9.57 -4.79 7.31
C TYR A 17 10.00 -5.27 5.91
N VAL A 18 9.20 -4.99 4.87
CA VAL A 18 9.55 -5.36 3.48
C VAL A 18 10.87 -4.72 3.05
N ARG A 19 11.11 -3.45 3.39
CA ARG A 19 12.39 -2.77 3.14
C ARG A 19 13.56 -3.49 3.81
N SER A 20 13.37 -4.01 5.03
CA SER A 20 14.40 -4.81 5.70
C SER A 20 14.72 -6.09 4.94
N VAL A 21 13.72 -6.72 4.33
CA VAL A 21 13.89 -7.91 3.49
C VAL A 21 14.65 -7.55 2.21
N ILE A 22 14.27 -6.46 1.53
CA ILE A 22 14.95 -5.98 0.32
C ILE A 22 16.44 -5.78 0.56
N LYS A 23 16.82 -5.15 1.69
CA LYS A 23 18.24 -4.91 2.04
C LYS A 23 19.08 -6.18 2.18
N ARG A 24 18.46 -7.36 2.38
CA ARG A 24 19.14 -8.65 2.48
C ARG A 24 19.26 -9.38 1.14
N VAL A 25 18.63 -8.86 0.09
CA VAL A 25 18.71 -9.44 -1.26
C VAL A 25 19.83 -8.75 -2.02
N SER A 26 20.75 -9.53 -2.57
CA SER A 26 21.82 -9.01 -3.41
C SER A 26 21.30 -8.67 -4.81
N GLY A 27 21.59 -7.46 -5.30
CA GLY A 27 21.32 -7.06 -6.68
C GLY A 27 19.99 -6.35 -6.90
N SER A 28 19.50 -6.40 -8.14
CA SER A 28 18.27 -5.73 -8.54
C SER A 28 17.04 -6.53 -8.11
N VAL A 29 16.00 -5.85 -7.62
CA VAL A 29 14.76 -6.48 -7.17
C VAL A 29 13.54 -5.93 -7.91
N VAL A 30 12.55 -6.81 -8.11
CA VAL A 30 11.19 -6.45 -8.55
C VAL A 30 10.25 -6.76 -7.41
N LEU A 31 9.41 -5.78 -7.03
CA LEU A 31 8.42 -5.98 -5.98
C LEU A 31 7.06 -6.25 -6.58
N VAL A 32 6.39 -7.28 -6.08
CA VAL A 32 5.05 -7.67 -6.51
C VAL A 32 4.10 -7.56 -5.31
N GLY A 33 2.99 -6.87 -5.50
CA GLY A 33 2.02 -6.60 -4.45
C GLY A 33 0.61 -6.93 -4.93
N HIS A 34 -0.11 -7.71 -4.13
CA HIS A 34 -1.52 -8.05 -4.35
C HIS A 34 -2.41 -7.31 -3.35
N SER A 35 -3.58 -6.82 -3.78
CA SER A 35 -4.54 -6.13 -2.91
C SER A 35 -3.88 -4.99 -2.10
N CYS A 36 -4.06 -4.96 -0.77
CA CYS A 36 -3.40 -4.04 0.16
C CYS A 36 -1.86 -4.03 0.04
N GLY A 37 -1.25 -5.13 -0.41
CA GLY A 37 0.19 -5.24 -0.63
C GLY A 37 0.73 -4.28 -1.68
N GLY A 38 -0.12 -3.80 -2.60
CA GLY A 38 0.27 -2.75 -3.56
C GLY A 38 0.74 -1.47 -2.86
N ALA A 39 0.00 -1.00 -1.86
CA ALA A 39 0.39 0.18 -1.08
C ALA A 39 1.68 -0.07 -0.29
N VAL A 40 1.85 -1.29 0.23
CA VAL A 40 3.06 -1.69 0.99
C VAL A 40 4.30 -1.64 0.11
N ILE A 41 4.26 -2.22 -1.10
CA ILE A 41 5.43 -2.22 -2.00
C ILE A 41 5.76 -0.82 -2.52
N SER A 42 4.75 0.03 -2.78
CA SER A 42 4.98 1.43 -3.17
C SER A 42 5.71 2.21 -2.08
N SER A 43 5.34 1.99 -0.82
CA SER A 43 5.97 2.60 0.34
C SER A 43 7.38 2.03 0.62
N ALA A 44 7.54 0.71 0.50
CA ALA A 44 8.82 0.04 0.72
C ALA A 44 9.87 0.42 -0.33
N ALA A 45 9.45 0.75 -1.56
CA ALA A 45 10.34 1.08 -2.67
C ALA A 45 10.87 2.52 -2.67
N ALA A 46 10.24 3.44 -1.93
CA ALA A 46 10.65 4.85 -1.92
C ALA A 46 12.14 4.98 -1.58
N ASP A 47 12.92 5.64 -2.43
CA ASP A 47 14.37 5.83 -2.22
C ASP A 47 15.18 4.52 -2.07
N VAL A 48 14.74 3.43 -2.71
CA VAL A 48 15.48 2.15 -2.75
C VAL A 48 16.02 1.89 -4.17
N PRO A 49 17.31 2.18 -4.45
CA PRO A 49 17.87 2.09 -5.81
C PRO A 49 17.96 0.65 -6.37
N GLN A 50 17.86 -0.35 -5.49
CA GLN A 50 17.80 -1.76 -5.86
C GLN A 50 16.48 -2.13 -6.55
N VAL A 51 15.38 -1.40 -6.27
CA VAL A 51 14.07 -1.69 -6.84
C VAL A 51 14.01 -1.17 -8.28
N LYS A 52 13.79 -2.08 -9.23
CA LYS A 52 13.74 -1.76 -10.67
C LYS A 52 12.32 -1.67 -11.22
N ALA A 53 11.37 -2.35 -10.59
CA ALA A 53 9.97 -2.33 -11.00
C ALA A 53 9.04 -2.64 -9.83
N LEU A 54 7.80 -2.18 -9.96
CA LEU A 54 6.66 -2.51 -9.13
C LEU A 54 5.59 -3.19 -9.98
N VAL A 55 5.07 -4.32 -9.49
CA VAL A 55 3.98 -5.06 -10.13
C VAL A 55 2.78 -5.07 -9.18
N HIS A 56 1.67 -4.47 -9.63
CA HIS A 56 0.43 -4.41 -8.88
C HIS A 56 -0.57 -5.41 -9.45
N ILE A 57 -0.94 -6.43 -8.65
CA ILE A 57 -1.89 -7.48 -9.05
C ILE A 57 -3.18 -7.26 -8.27
N ALA A 58 -4.25 -6.80 -8.92
CA ALA A 58 -5.52 -6.47 -8.25
C ALA A 58 -5.30 -5.66 -6.95
N ALA A 59 -4.38 -4.69 -7.00
CA ALA A 59 -3.79 -4.05 -5.84
C ALA A 59 -4.03 -2.55 -5.82
N PHE A 60 -3.99 -1.96 -4.63
CA PHE A 60 -4.04 -0.51 -4.48
C PHE A 60 -2.69 0.10 -4.91
N ALA A 61 -2.76 1.15 -5.73
CA ALA A 61 -1.61 1.97 -6.13
C ALA A 61 -1.89 3.44 -5.77
N PRO A 62 -1.85 3.79 -4.47
CA PRO A 62 -2.24 5.12 -4.01
C PRO A 62 -1.23 6.20 -4.39
N ASP A 63 -1.72 7.35 -4.83
CA ASP A 63 -0.94 8.58 -4.90
C ASP A 63 -0.72 9.16 -3.49
N LYS A 64 0.19 10.15 -3.39
CA LYS A 64 0.47 10.84 -2.13
C LYS A 64 -0.81 11.45 -1.55
N GLY A 65 -1.10 11.09 -0.30
CA GLY A 65 -2.28 11.57 0.43
C GLY A 65 -3.54 10.71 0.23
N GLU A 66 -3.52 9.74 -0.69
CA GLU A 66 -4.62 8.80 -0.86
C GLU A 66 -4.51 7.64 0.12
N SER A 67 -5.65 6.97 0.36
CA SER A 67 -5.72 5.77 1.20
C SER A 67 -6.37 4.63 0.42
N ALA A 68 -6.03 3.38 0.77
CA ALA A 68 -6.61 2.20 0.14
C ALA A 68 -8.14 2.16 0.29
N LEU A 69 -8.67 2.56 1.46
CA LEU A 69 -10.11 2.64 1.68
C LEU A 69 -10.76 3.74 0.83
N GLY A 70 -10.12 4.91 0.71
CA GLY A 70 -10.58 5.96 -0.20
C GLY A 70 -10.64 5.49 -1.66
N LEU A 71 -9.60 4.76 -2.10
CA LEU A 71 -9.56 4.19 -3.45
C LEU A 71 -10.64 3.13 -3.68
N SER A 72 -11.00 2.34 -2.66
CA SER A 72 -12.04 1.31 -2.79
C SER A 72 -13.43 1.87 -3.11
N GLY A 73 -13.70 3.15 -2.84
CA GLY A 73 -14.95 3.82 -3.19
C GLY A 73 -14.85 4.84 -4.32
N LYS A 74 -13.63 5.08 -4.85
CA LYS A 74 -13.37 6.20 -5.77
C LYS A 74 -13.88 5.96 -7.19
N PHE A 75 -13.87 4.70 -7.65
CA PHE A 75 -14.20 4.34 -9.03
C PHE A 75 -15.53 3.57 -9.10
N PRO A 76 -16.38 3.83 -10.12
CA PRO A 76 -17.66 3.15 -10.27
C PRO A 76 -17.45 1.64 -10.49
N GLY A 77 -18.38 0.83 -9.96
CA GLY A 77 -18.35 -0.63 -10.07
C GLY A 77 -17.62 -1.35 -8.94
N SER A 78 -16.96 -0.64 -8.02
CA SER A 78 -16.38 -1.26 -6.84
C SER A 78 -17.46 -1.71 -5.85
N THR A 79 -17.50 -3.01 -5.56
CA THR A 79 -18.35 -3.58 -4.50
C THR A 79 -17.66 -3.56 -3.14
N LEU A 80 -16.34 -3.33 -3.10
CA LEU A 80 -15.55 -3.45 -1.88
C LEU A 80 -16.00 -2.44 -0.81
N GLY A 81 -16.16 -1.18 -1.18
CA GLY A 81 -16.63 -0.13 -0.26
C GLY A 81 -17.93 -0.49 0.46
N PRO A 82 -19.05 -0.73 -0.27
CA PRO A 82 -20.35 -1.04 0.35
C PRO A 82 -20.43 -2.42 1.03
N THR A 83 -19.54 -3.37 0.69
CA THR A 83 -19.56 -4.72 1.29
C THR A 83 -18.78 -4.78 2.62
N LEU A 84 -17.92 -3.80 2.91
CA LEU A 84 -17.13 -3.79 4.13
C LEU A 84 -17.95 -3.35 5.35
N ASN A 85 -18.13 -4.24 6.32
CA ASN A 85 -18.59 -3.87 7.66
C ASN A 85 -17.39 -3.41 8.51
N GLN A 86 -17.22 -2.11 8.68
CA GLN A 86 -16.13 -1.57 9.51
C GLN A 86 -16.46 -1.70 10.99
N VAL A 87 -15.79 -2.62 11.67
CA VAL A 87 -15.89 -2.77 13.13
C VAL A 87 -14.73 -2.01 13.79
N PRO A 88 -14.99 -0.95 14.58
CA PRO A 88 -13.94 -0.22 15.27
C PRO A 88 -13.22 -1.13 16.26
N PHE A 89 -11.89 -1.23 16.14
CA PHE A 89 -11.08 -1.87 17.18
C PHE A 89 -11.05 -0.97 18.42
N GLN A 90 -11.47 -1.50 19.57
CA GLN A 90 -11.33 -0.84 20.86
C GLN A 90 -10.01 -1.26 21.53
N PRO A 91 -8.96 -0.42 21.49
CA PRO A 91 -7.73 -0.73 22.20
C PRO A 91 -7.96 -0.69 23.72
N PRO A 92 -7.21 -1.49 24.50
CA PRO A 92 -7.20 -1.31 25.95
C PRO A 92 -6.72 0.11 26.31
N PRO A 93 -7.12 0.65 27.49
CA PRO A 93 -6.86 2.05 27.86
C PRO A 93 -5.37 2.46 27.78
N THR A 94 -4.46 1.53 28.04
CA THR A 94 -3.00 1.71 27.98
C THR A 94 -2.50 1.98 26.56
N GLU A 95 -3.08 1.34 25.56
CA GLU A 95 -2.76 1.46 24.13
C GLU A 95 -3.40 2.72 23.53
N GLN A 96 -4.56 3.14 24.04
CA GLN A 96 -5.29 4.33 23.58
C GLN A 96 -4.49 5.63 23.81
N ARG A 97 -3.79 5.74 24.95
CA ARG A 97 -2.87 6.86 25.24
C ARG A 97 -1.68 6.92 24.28
N ARG A 98 -1.12 5.76 23.89
CA ARG A 98 0.00 5.69 22.93
C ARG A 98 -0.44 6.07 21.52
N ARG A 99 -1.63 5.63 21.07
CA ARG A 99 -2.19 5.98 19.76
C ARG A 99 -2.49 7.47 19.60
N ALA A 100 -3.00 8.12 20.64
CA ALA A 100 -3.24 9.56 20.63
C ALA A 100 -1.95 10.39 20.46
N ALA A 101 -0.80 9.88 20.92
CA ALA A 101 0.50 10.50 20.72
C ALA A 101 1.06 10.29 19.30
N VAL A 102 0.80 9.13 18.68
CA VAL A 102 1.24 8.80 17.30
C VAL A 102 0.46 9.60 16.26
N LEU A 103 -0.86 9.76 16.42
CA LEU A 103 -1.70 10.53 15.50
C LEU A 103 -1.29 12.02 15.41
N ARG A 104 -0.76 12.58 16.51
CA ARG A 104 -0.25 13.97 16.56
C ARG A 104 1.09 14.17 15.83
N ARG A 105 1.80 13.08 15.49
CA ARG A 105 3.11 13.11 14.80
C ARG A 105 3.02 12.65 13.33
N ARG A 106 1.86 12.81 12.69
CA ARG A 106 1.71 12.52 11.25
C ARG A 106 2.25 13.67 10.41
N ALA A 107 3.50 13.57 9.97
CA ALA A 107 4.00 14.39 8.87
C ALA A 107 3.38 13.92 7.54
N PRO A 108 3.04 14.83 6.61
CA PRO A 108 2.56 14.46 5.28
C PRO A 108 3.63 13.69 4.49
N TRP A 109 3.19 12.60 3.86
CA TRP A 109 4.02 11.60 3.17
C TRP A 109 4.92 12.17 2.06
N PRO A 110 6.24 11.91 2.00
CA PRO A 110 7.06 12.22 0.82
C PRO A 110 6.90 11.14 -0.28
N ALA A 111 6.68 11.57 -1.52
CA ALA A 111 6.62 10.67 -2.68
C ALA A 111 8.02 10.47 -3.27
N PRO A 112 8.35 9.29 -3.83
CA PRO A 112 9.61 9.10 -4.55
C PRO A 112 9.63 9.98 -5.80
N SER A 113 10.60 10.88 -5.88
CA SER A 113 10.92 11.60 -7.12
C SER A 113 11.57 10.61 -8.10
N GLY A 114 10.82 10.20 -9.13
CA GLY A 114 11.38 9.45 -10.26
C GLY A 114 10.66 8.13 -10.61
N CYS A 115 9.82 7.58 -9.74
CA CYS A 115 8.94 6.46 -10.11
C CYS A 115 7.68 7.02 -10.78
N ARG A 116 7.77 7.25 -12.09
CA ARG A 116 6.59 7.47 -12.92
C ARG A 116 5.82 6.15 -12.91
N ALA A 117 4.87 5.98 -11.99
CA ALA A 117 3.86 4.93 -12.11
C ALA A 117 3.21 5.19 -13.47
N ALA A 118 3.52 4.35 -14.46
CA ALA A 118 2.82 4.40 -15.72
C ALA A 118 1.36 4.21 -15.36
N ARG A 119 0.56 5.29 -15.46
CA ARG A 119 -0.89 5.18 -15.39
C ARG A 119 -1.26 4.09 -16.39
N PRO A 120 -1.81 2.93 -15.98
CA PRO A 120 -2.35 2.03 -16.96
C PRO A 120 -3.38 2.83 -17.77
N PRO A 121 -3.44 2.67 -19.10
CA PRO A 121 -4.40 3.42 -19.91
C PRO A 121 -5.79 3.20 -19.32
N ARG A 122 -6.58 4.27 -19.24
CA ARG A 122 -7.96 4.31 -18.68
C ARG A 122 -8.97 3.43 -19.45
N ARG A 123 -8.50 2.47 -20.26
CA ARG A 123 -9.27 1.58 -21.13
C ARG A 123 -9.58 0.21 -20.52
N TRP A 124 -9.23 -0.05 -19.28
CA TRP A 124 -9.58 -1.33 -18.61
C TRP A 124 -10.96 -1.33 -17.94
N CYS A 125 -11.81 -0.32 -18.20
CA CYS A 125 -13.22 -0.27 -17.78
C CYS A 125 -14.22 -0.56 -18.92
N SER A 126 -13.83 -1.33 -19.94
CA SER A 126 -14.80 -1.98 -20.81
C SER A 126 -14.86 -3.47 -20.46
N ALA A 127 -15.64 -3.80 -19.44
CA ALA A 127 -16.24 -5.12 -19.36
C ALA A 127 -17.13 -5.26 -20.60
N GLN A 128 -16.67 -6.00 -21.60
CA GLN A 128 -17.56 -6.51 -22.63
C GLN A 128 -18.29 -7.71 -22.02
N PRO A 129 -19.64 -7.74 -22.02
CA PRO A 129 -20.38 -8.91 -21.60
C PRO A 129 -20.18 -10.02 -22.63
N VAL A 130 -19.96 -11.24 -22.17
CA VAL A 130 -20.31 -12.46 -22.91
C VAL A 130 -21.77 -12.79 -22.67
#